data_AF-A0A1H7TVJ3-F1
#
_entry.id   AF-A0A1H7TVJ3-F1
#
_cell.length_a   1.000
_cell.length_b   1.000
_cell.length_c   1.000
_cell.angle_alpha   90.00
_cell.angle_beta   90.00
_cell.angle_gamma   90.00
#
_symmetry.space_group_name_H-M   'P 1'
#
loop_
_entity.id
_entity.type
_entity.pdbx_description
1 polymer ?
#
loop_
_entity_poly.entity_id
_entity_poly.type
_entity_poly.pdbx_seq_one_letter_code
_entity_poly.pdbx_strand_id
1 'polypeptide(L)'
;MVKGIIGSVFILASAILYSTKYLSAALISVNSGSWGEDRFIQALTYTPDIFNLFIYLSFGAGILLILWYISEINQKAEKESDSIDD
;
A
#
# COMPACT_ATOMS: atom_id res chain seq x y z
N MET A 1 -7.53 17.88 1.84
CA MET A 1 -6.70 17.78 0.62
C MET A 1 -5.35 17.14 0.92
N VAL A 2 -4.51 17.73 1.78
CA VAL A 2 -3.16 17.20 2.12
C VAL A 2 -3.18 15.74 2.62
N LYS A 3 -4.11 15.39 3.53
CA LYS A 3 -4.27 14.02 4.05
C LYS A 3 -4.53 12.99 2.94
N GLY A 4 -5.39 13.33 1.98
CA GLY A 4 -5.68 12.47 0.83
C GLY A 4 -4.45 12.26 -0.06
N ILE A 5 -3.69 13.32 -0.34
CA ILE A 5 -2.44 13.22 -1.12
C ILE A 5 -1.43 12.32 -0.42
N ILE A 6 -1.20 12.54 0.88
CA ILE A 6 -0.27 11.72 1.67
C ILE A 6 -0.74 10.26 1.68
N GLY A 7 -2.03 10.01 1.93
CA GLY A 7 -2.59 8.65 1.90
C GLY A 7 -2.35 7.93 0.57
N SER A 8 -2.58 8.62 -0.56
CA SER A 8 -2.31 8.09 -1.89
C SER A 8 -0.83 7.77 -2.13
N VAL A 9 0.08 8.63 -1.66
CA VAL A 9 1.53 8.38 -1.75
C VAL A 9 1.92 7.14 -0.94
N PHE A 10 1.33 6.95 0.25
CA PHE A 10 1.57 5.77 1.08
C PHE A 10 1.08 4.48 0.42
N ILE A 11 -0.10 4.49 -0.22
CA ILE A 11 -0.58 3.34 -1.00
C ILE A 11 0.33 3.06 -2.20
N LEU A 12 0.76 4.10 -2.92
CA LEU A 12 1.69 3.95 -4.04
C LEU A 12 3.03 3.36 -3.59
N ALA A 13 3.58 3.86 -2.48
CA ALA A 13 4.80 3.33 -1.89
C ALA A 13 4.64 1.85 -1.51
N SER A 14 3.52 1.47 -0.88
CA SER A 14 3.21 0.07 -0.58
C SER A 14 3.17 -0.79 -1.85
N ALA A 15 2.55 -0.30 -2.93
CA ALA A 15 2.45 -1.04 -4.19
C ALA A 15 3.83 -1.25 -4.84
N ILE A 16 4.70 -0.23 -4.79
CA ILE A 16 6.08 -0.32 -5.26
C ILE A 16 6.87 -1.32 -4.42
N LEU A 17 6.78 -1.26 -3.08
CA LEU A 17 7.48 -2.18 -2.18
C LEU A 17 7.00 -3.63 -2.38
N TYR A 18 5.69 -3.83 -2.49
CA TYR A 18 5.11 -5.14 -2.79
C TYR A 18 5.63 -5.67 -4.13
N SER A 19 5.56 -4.87 -5.20
CA SER A 19 6.08 -5.25 -6.52
C SER A 19 7.58 -5.59 -6.48
N THR A 20 8.36 -4.81 -5.73
CA THR A 20 9.81 -5.02 -5.56
C THR A 20 10.10 -6.37 -4.91
N LYS A 21 9.36 -6.77 -3.88
CA LYS A 21 9.51 -8.09 -3.24
C LYS A 21 9.38 -9.24 -4.25
N TYR A 22 8.32 -9.23 -5.06
CA TYR A 22 8.09 -10.29 -6.04
C TYR A 22 9.06 -10.22 -7.22
N LEU A 23 9.45 -9.01 -7.63
CA LEU A 23 10.45 -8.81 -8.69
C LEU A 23 11.82 -9.33 -8.25
N SER A 24 12.25 -9.05 -7.02
CA SER A 24 13.49 -9.58 -6.46
C SER A 24 13.49 -11.11 -6.41
N ALA A 25 12.39 -11.73 -5.97
CA ALA A 25 12.25 -13.19 -5.97
C ALA A 25 12.33 -13.77 -7.39
N ALA A 26 11.72 -13.10 -8.38
CA ALA A 26 11.78 -13.50 -9.77
C ALA A 26 13.21 -13.40 -10.34
N LEU A 27 13.94 -12.31 -10.05
CA LEU A 27 15.33 -12.13 -10.49
C LEU A 27 16.27 -13.21 -9.94
N ILE A 28 16.12 -13.55 -8.65
CA ILE A 28 16.89 -14.66 -8.03
C ILE A 28 16.59 -15.98 -8.74
N SER A 29 15.31 -16.22 -9.04
CA SER A 29 14.87 -17.45 -9.70
C SER A 29 15.42 -17.58 -11.12
N VAL A 30 15.44 -16.49 -11.91
CA VAL A 30 16.03 -16.47 -13.26
C VAL A 30 17.53 -16.71 -13.22
N ASN A 31 18.25 -16.08 -12.28
CA ASN A 31 19.70 -16.24 -12.15
C ASN A 31 20.11 -17.66 -11.72
N SER A 32 19.22 -18.41 -11.08
CA SER A 32 19.49 -19.79 -10.65
C SER A 32 19.42 -20.84 -11.78
N GLY A 33 19.03 -20.46 -13.00
CA GLY A 33 18.97 -21.35 -14.17
C GLY A 33 17.86 -22.42 -14.12
N SER A 34 17.07 -22.46 -13.04
CA SER A 34 15.94 -23.38 -12.86
C SER A 34 14.71 -22.61 -12.40
N TRP A 35 13.67 -22.56 -13.24
CA TRP A 35 12.40 -21.95 -12.89
C TRP A 35 11.49 -23.02 -12.29
N GLY A 36 11.09 -22.84 -11.02
CA GLY A 36 10.25 -23.80 -10.30
C GLY A 36 9.58 -23.13 -9.10
N GLU A 37 8.36 -23.57 -8.79
CA GLU A 37 7.53 -23.01 -7.73
C GLU A 37 8.23 -23.01 -6.36
N ASP A 38 8.82 -24.14 -5.97
CA ASP A 38 9.52 -24.30 -4.70
C ASP A 38 10.68 -23.31 -4.52
N ARG A 39 11.41 -23.02 -5.61
CA ARG A 39 12.53 -22.08 -5.61
C ARG A 39 12.05 -20.64 -5.53
N PHE A 40 10.95 -20.32 -6.20
CA PHE A 40 10.34 -18.99 -6.11
C PHE A 40 9.81 -18.71 -4.70
N ILE A 41 9.16 -19.69 -4.08
CA ILE A 41 8.72 -19.61 -2.68
C ILE A 41 9.94 -19.45 -1.76
N GLN A 42 11.00 -20.23 -1.97
CA GLN A 42 12.23 -20.11 -1.20
C GLN A 42 12.89 -18.73 -1.39
N ALA A 43 12.87 -18.18 -2.60
CA ALA A 43 13.35 -16.82 -2.91
C ALA A 43 12.53 -15.73 -2.20
N LEU A 44 11.20 -15.92 -2.08
CA LEU A 44 10.33 -15.02 -1.31
C LEU A 44 10.69 -15.02 0.18
N THR A 45 11.10 -16.17 0.74
CA THR A 45 11.52 -16.30 2.15
C THR A 45 12.81 -15.53 2.45
N TYR A 46 13.67 -15.27 1.45
CA TYR A 46 14.85 -14.42 1.64
C TYR A 46 14.49 -12.93 1.81
N THR A 47 13.25 -12.54 1.52
CA THR A 47 12.81 -11.17 1.78
C THR A 47 12.69 -10.98 3.30
N PRO A 48 13.44 -10.04 3.91
CA PRO A 48 13.39 -9.83 5.35
C PRO A 48 11.97 -9.52 5.83
N ASP A 49 11.57 -10.07 6.97
CA ASP A 49 10.25 -9.82 7.57
C ASP A 49 9.98 -8.33 7.82
N ILE A 50 11.03 -7.56 8.12
CA ILE A 50 10.94 -6.11 8.28
C ILE A 50 10.44 -5.41 7.01
N PHE A 51 10.74 -5.96 5.82
CA PHE A 51 10.27 -5.41 4.56
C PHE A 51 8.76 -5.66 4.37
N ASN A 52 8.27 -6.84 4.76
CA ASN A 52 6.84 -7.14 4.81
C ASN A 52 6.11 -6.20 5.78
N LEU A 53 6.70 -5.93 6.94
CA LEU A 53 6.16 -4.98 7.91
C LEU A 53 6.00 -3.58 7.28
N PHE A 54 7.00 -3.07 6.56
CA PHE A 54 6.90 -1.76 5.90
C PHE A 54 5.82 -1.72 4.81
N ILE A 55 5.64 -2.80 4.05
CA ILE A 55 4.55 -2.90 3.07
C ILE A 55 3.21 -2.76 3.79
N TYR A 56 2.95 -3.57 4.82
CA TYR A 56 1.66 -3.54 5.50
C TYR A 56 1.41 -2.26 6.29
N LEU A 57 2.44 -1.69 6.94
CA LEU A 57 2.33 -0.42 7.64
C LEU A 57 2.04 0.73 6.67
N SER A 58 2.74 0.78 5.54
CA SER A 58 2.51 1.84 4.55
C SER A 58 1.13 1.72 3.91
N PHE A 59 0.68 0.49 3.61
CA PHE A 59 -0.67 0.23 3.12
C PHE A 59 -1.75 0.64 4.13
N GLY A 60 -1.61 0.20 5.38
CA GLY A 60 -2.56 0.50 6.45
C GLY A 60 -2.66 2.00 6.74
N ALA A 61 -1.52 2.67 6.87
CA ALA A 61 -1.46 4.12 7.03
C ALA A 61 -2.09 4.86 5.85
N GLY A 62 -1.83 4.41 4.61
CA GLY A 62 -2.42 4.96 3.40
C GLY A 62 -3.94 4.88 3.39
N ILE A 63 -4.50 3.69 3.70
CA ILE A 63 -5.95 3.49 3.80
C ILE A 63 -6.56 4.39 4.89
N LEU A 64 -5.98 4.40 6.08
CA LEU A 64 -6.50 5.20 7.20
C LEU A 64 -6.57 6.69 6.85
N LEU A 65 -5.53 7.23 6.21
CA LEU A 65 -5.49 8.63 5.79
C LEU A 65 -6.52 8.96 4.70
N ILE A 66 -6.75 8.04 3.75
CA ILE A 66 -7.78 8.21 2.71
C ILE A 66 -9.18 8.17 3.33
N LEU A 67 -9.46 7.18 4.20
CA LEU A 67 -10.75 7.07 4.87
C LEU A 67 -11.06 8.29 5.73
N TRP A 68 -10.05 8.79 6.46
CA TRP A 68 -10.19 10.02 7.24
C TRP A 68 -10.49 11.21 6.33
N TYR A 69 -9.75 11.35 5.23
CA TYR A 69 -10.00 12.43 4.27
C TYR A 69 -11.42 12.38 3.68
N ILE A 70 -11.92 11.19 3.32
CA ILE A 70 -13.29 11.01 2.81
C ILE A 70 -14.32 11.38 3.88
N SER A 71 -14.12 10.94 5.14
CA SER A 71 -15.01 11.30 6.25
C SER A 71 -15.08 12.81 6.48
N GLU A 72 -13.96 13.53 6.41
CA GLU A 72 -13.94 14.99 6.52
C GLU A 72 -14.69 15.69 5.38
N ILE A 73 -14.62 15.17 4.16
CA ILE A 73 -15.39 15.70 3.02
C ILE A 73 -16.89 15.51 3.26
N ASN A 74 -17.30 14.30 3.67
CA ASN A 74 -18.71 13.99 3.89
C ASN A 74 -19.32 14.85 4.99
N GLN A 75 -18.62 15.01 6.12
CA GLN A 75 -19.09 15.87 7.22
C GLN A 75 -19.21 17.34 6.79
N LYS A 76 -18.34 17.81 5.89
CA LYS A 76 -18.43 19.18 5.39
C LYS A 76 -19.63 19.37 4.47
N ALA A 77 -19.93 18.37 3.63
CA ALA A 77 -21.08 18.39 2.73
C ALA A 77 -22.41 18.37 3.50
N GLU A 78 -22.51 17.58 4.56
CA GLU A 78 -23.71 17.50 5.41
C GLU A 78 -24.01 18.86 6.08
N LYS A 79 -22.99 19.52 6.65
CA LYS A 79 -23.15 20.85 7.26
C LYS A 79 -23.56 21.96 6.30
N GLU A 80 -23.08 21.91 5.06
CA GLU A 80 -23.48 22.90 4.04
C GLU A 80 -24.93 22.68 3.59
N SER A 81 -25.41 21.43 3.55
CA SER A 81 -26.81 21.10 3.27
C SER A 81 -27.76 21.65 4.33
N ASP A 82 -27.47 21.41 5.62
CA ASP A 82 -28.34 21.83 6.72
C ASP A 82 -28.46 23.37 6.83
N SER A 83 -27.44 24.11 6.40
CA SER A 83 -27.42 25.59 6.45
C SER A 83 -28.25 26.30 5.38
N ILE A 84 -28.75 25.58 4.38
CA ILE A 84 -29.55 26.13 3.27
C ILE A 84 -31.06 26.03 3.57
N ASP A 85 -31.44 25.12 4.47
CA ASP A 85 -32.84 24.86 4.85
C ASP A 85 -33.31 25.69 6.07
N ASP A 86 -32.43 26.50 6.68
CA ASP A 86 -32.71 27.48 7.76
C ASP A 86 -32.81 28.92 7.23
#